data_AF-A0A6L7U7J9-F1
#
_entry.id   AF-A0A6L7U7J9-F1
#
_cell.length_a   1.000
_cell.length_b   1.000
_cell.length_c   1.000
_cell.angle_alpha   90.00
_cell.angle_beta   90.00
_cell.angle_gamma   90.00
#
_symmetry.space_group_name_H-M   'P 1'
#
loop_
_entity.id
_entity.type
_entity.pdbx_description
1 polymer ?
#
loop_
_entity_poly.entity_id
_entity_poly.type
_entity_poly.pdbx_seq_one_letter_code
_entity_poly.pdbx_strand_id
1 'polypeptide(L)'
;MVGATQALREAAVNALAHRNYRSTANVQIYLFADRLEIVSPGGLPAGITEAELGTRSVPRNPLLFGMLHRMDAVEHIGSGIRRIRDLCREHDVSEPVFEATEHWVVVTFKRPNADAVHQLGAKSESGGDQVGTKSEPS
;
A
#
# COMPACT_ATOMS: atom_id res chain seq x y z
N MET A 1 2.95 4.55 -13.62
CA MET A 1 3.85 3.97 -12.59
C MET A 1 3.63 4.49 -11.15
N VAL A 2 2.88 5.57 -10.92
CA VAL A 2 2.83 6.24 -9.59
C VAL A 2 2.00 5.49 -8.52
N GLY A 3 0.86 4.86 -8.84
CA GLY A 3 0.01 4.31 -7.78
C GLY A 3 0.39 2.91 -7.26
N ALA A 4 1.16 2.11 -8.00
CA ALA A 4 1.78 0.90 -7.42
C ALA A 4 2.76 1.27 -6.28
N THR A 5 3.46 2.40 -6.42
CA THR A 5 4.31 2.95 -5.36
C THR A 5 3.48 3.48 -4.18
N GLN A 6 2.29 4.03 -4.43
CA GLN A 6 1.38 4.45 -3.35
C GLN A 6 0.85 3.27 -2.53
N ALA A 7 0.52 2.14 -3.17
CA ALA A 7 0.11 0.92 -2.47
C ALA A 7 1.23 0.37 -1.57
N LEU A 8 2.47 0.36 -2.06
CA LEU A 8 3.65 -0.03 -1.27
C LEU A 8 3.91 0.94 -0.11
N ARG A 9 3.79 2.25 -0.34
CA ARG A 9 3.91 3.27 0.72
C ARG A 9 2.87 3.05 1.82
N GLU A 10 1.61 2.86 1.43
CA GLU A 10 0.50 2.62 2.37
C GLU A 10 0.75 1.34 3.20
N ALA A 11 1.21 0.26 2.56
CA ALA A 11 1.54 -0.98 3.27
C ALA A 11 2.73 -0.81 4.23
N ALA A 12 3.78 -0.07 3.83
CA ALA A 12 4.93 0.22 4.67
C ALA A 12 4.55 1.10 5.88
N VAL A 13 3.73 2.12 5.68
CA VAL A 13 3.24 2.98 6.77
C VAL A 13 2.36 2.17 7.72
N ASN A 14 1.45 1.32 7.21
CA ASN A 14 0.63 0.45 8.04
C ASN A 14 1.48 -0.53 8.86
N ALA A 15 2.55 -1.07 8.27
CA ALA A 15 3.50 -1.93 8.96
C ALA A 15 4.18 -1.21 10.14
N LEU A 16 4.56 0.07 9.98
CA LEU A 16 5.13 0.89 11.04
C LEU A 16 4.08 1.27 12.10
N ALA A 17 2.92 1.76 11.67
CA ALA A 17 1.85 2.24 12.55
C ALA A 17 1.31 1.14 13.48
N HIS A 18 1.26 -0.10 12.99
CA HIS A 18 0.75 -1.25 13.74
C HIS A 18 1.83 -2.16 14.33
N ARG A 19 3.12 -1.84 14.13
CA ARG A 19 4.25 -2.60 14.68
C ARG A 19 4.10 -2.81 16.19
N ASN A 20 4.39 -4.01 16.67
CA ASN A 20 4.60 -4.25 18.09
C ASN A 20 5.94 -3.66 18.54
N TYR A 21 5.90 -2.44 19.09
CA TYR A 21 7.10 -1.74 19.58
C TYR A 21 7.73 -2.32 20.84
N ARG A 22 7.12 -3.35 21.46
CA ARG A 22 7.74 -4.11 22.55
C ARG A 22 8.67 -5.22 22.02
N SER A 23 8.55 -5.59 20.74
CA SER A 23 9.48 -6.50 20.08
C SER A 23 10.76 -5.76 19.69
N THR A 24 11.90 -6.46 19.77
CA THR A 24 13.19 -5.98 19.25
C THR A 24 13.32 -6.16 17.74
N ALA A 25 12.44 -6.92 17.09
CA ALA A 25 12.47 -7.16 15.65
C ALA A 25 12.02 -5.93 14.84
N ASN A 26 12.58 -5.70 13.66
CA ASN A 26 12.22 -4.56 12.82
C ASN A 26 11.07 -4.89 11.85
N VAL A 27 10.46 -3.86 11.26
CA VAL A 27 9.73 -4.07 10.00
C VAL A 27 10.77 -4.40 8.94
N GLN A 28 10.54 -5.49 8.20
CA GLN A 28 11.44 -5.99 7.17
C GLN A 28 10.77 -5.90 5.81
N ILE A 29 11.54 -5.53 4.79
CA ILE A 29 11.09 -5.53 3.41
C ILE A 29 12.00 -6.46 2.63
N TYR A 30 11.43 -7.54 2.09
CA TYR A 30 12.14 -8.49 1.26
C TYR A 30 11.76 -8.28 -0.20
N LEU A 31 12.76 -8.18 -1.07
CA LEU A 31 12.57 -8.07 -2.52
C LEU A 31 13.08 -9.34 -3.19
N PHE A 32 12.17 -10.10 -3.77
CA PHE A 32 12.46 -11.32 -4.51
C PHE A 32 12.34 -11.08 -6.03
N ALA A 33 12.75 -12.08 -6.80
CA ALA A 33 12.59 -12.07 -8.25
C ALA A 33 11.12 -11.99 -8.67
N ASP A 34 10.19 -12.54 -7.89
CA ASP A 34 8.77 -12.69 -8.24
C ASP A 34 7.81 -11.91 -7.34
N ARG A 35 8.28 -11.33 -6.23
CA ARG A 35 7.43 -10.61 -5.26
C ARG A 35 8.20 -9.67 -4.34
N LEU A 36 7.47 -8.81 -3.64
CA LEU A 36 7.94 -8.01 -2.52
C LEU A 36 7.11 -8.38 -1.28
N GLU A 37 7.76 -8.61 -0.15
CA GLU A 37 7.11 -8.89 1.13
C GLU A 37 7.43 -7.79 2.15
N ILE A 38 6.41 -7.30 2.86
CA ILE A 38 6.55 -6.41 4.01
C ILE A 38 6.13 -7.18 5.25
N VAL A 39 7.08 -7.41 6.16
CA VAL A 39 6.90 -8.21 7.38
C VAL A 39 6.96 -7.27 8.58
N SER A 40 5.91 -7.24 9.39
CA SER A 40 5.83 -6.44 10.62
C SER A 40 5.66 -7.33 11.85
N PRO A 41 6.43 -7.10 12.92
CA PRO A 41 6.25 -7.83 14.17
C PRO A 41 4.98 -7.42 14.90
N GLY A 42 4.35 -8.40 15.55
CA GLY A 42 3.03 -8.32 16.16
C GLY A 42 1.96 -8.94 15.26
N GLY A 43 1.06 -9.72 15.86
CA GLY A 43 -0.08 -10.31 15.15
C GLY A 43 -1.26 -9.36 14.97
N LEU A 44 -2.48 -9.87 15.05
CA LEU A 44 -3.67 -9.03 15.18
C LEU A 44 -3.86 -8.55 16.63
N PRO A 45 -4.39 -7.33 16.86
CA PRO A 45 -4.82 -6.91 18.19
C PRO A 45 -5.87 -7.88 18.76
N ALA A 46 -5.92 -8.02 20.09
CA ALA A 46 -6.91 -8.88 20.74
C ALA A 46 -8.33 -8.47 20.34
N GLY A 47 -9.14 -9.46 19.95
CA GLY A 47 -10.52 -9.25 19.50
C GLY A 47 -10.66 -8.81 18.04
N ILE A 48 -9.57 -8.74 17.26
CA ILE A 48 -9.62 -8.53 15.80
C ILE A 48 -9.31 -9.85 15.10
N THR A 49 -10.21 -10.26 14.21
CA THR A 49 -10.04 -11.42 13.35
C THR A 49 -9.49 -11.02 11.98
N GLU A 50 -8.97 -11.97 11.21
CA GLU A 50 -8.53 -11.73 9.83
C GLU A 50 -9.67 -11.23 8.93
N ALA A 51 -10.91 -11.66 9.19
CA ALA A 51 -12.09 -11.19 8.45
C ALA A 51 -12.38 -9.69 8.67
N GLU A 52 -11.93 -9.12 9.79
CA GLU A 52 -12.08 -7.70 10.12
C GLU A 52 -10.90 -6.85 9.63
N LEU A 53 -9.90 -7.49 9.03
CA LEU A 53 -8.72 -6.85 8.52
C LEU A 53 -9.10 -5.92 7.33
N GLY A 54 -8.93 -4.62 7.54
CA GLY A 54 -9.30 -3.60 6.55
C GLY A 54 -10.69 -2.99 6.72
N THR A 55 -11.45 -3.39 7.75
CA THR A 55 -12.68 -2.70 8.18
C THR A 55 -12.51 -1.99 9.51
N ARG A 56 -11.71 -2.56 10.41
CA ARG A 56 -11.32 -1.98 11.70
C ARG A 56 -9.84 -1.65 11.69
N SER A 57 -9.46 -0.56 12.36
CA SER A 57 -8.07 -0.23 12.65
C SER A 57 -7.96 0.07 14.13
N VAL A 58 -7.17 -0.76 14.83
CA VAL A 58 -6.89 -0.61 16.25
C VAL A 58 -5.37 -0.45 16.40
N PRO A 59 -4.88 0.79 16.58
CA PRO A 59 -3.46 1.01 16.77
C PRO A 59 -3.03 0.54 18.16
N ARG A 60 -1.90 -0.16 18.24
CA ARG A 60 -1.29 -0.55 19.53
C ARG A 60 -0.72 0.63 20.31
N ASN A 61 -0.22 1.63 19.58
CA ASN A 61 0.32 2.85 20.14
C ASN A 61 -0.47 4.04 19.55
N PRO A 62 -1.51 4.53 20.25
CA PRO A 62 -2.32 5.65 19.79
C PRO A 62 -1.53 6.96 19.62
N LEU A 63 -0.47 7.19 20.41
CA LEU A 63 0.36 8.38 20.30
C LEU A 63 1.17 8.37 19.00
N LEU A 64 1.82 7.24 18.69
CA LEU A 64 2.54 7.08 17.43
C LEU A 64 1.59 7.19 16.24
N PHE A 65 0.46 6.50 16.29
CA PHE A 65 -0.54 6.56 15.22
C PHE A 65 -1.04 7.99 15.02
N GLY A 66 -1.32 8.72 16.11
CA GLY A 66 -1.72 10.12 16.05
C GLY A 66 -0.63 11.05 15.50
N MET A 67 0.66 10.76 15.74
CA MET A 67 1.75 11.50 15.09
C MET A 67 1.80 11.23 13.59
N LEU A 68 1.73 9.96 13.17
CA LEU A 68 1.70 9.57 11.75
C LEU A 68 0.51 10.19 11.01
N HIS A 69 -0.65 10.27 11.65
CA HIS A 69 -1.82 10.95 11.10
C HIS A 69 -1.59 12.45 10.92
N ARG A 70 -0.97 13.14 11.88
CA ARG A 70 -0.67 14.59 11.77
C ARG A 70 0.41 14.91 10.74
N MET A 71 1.22 13.92 10.36
CA MET A 71 2.23 14.03 9.31
C MET A 71 1.68 13.66 7.92
N ASP A 72 0.37 13.44 7.79
CA ASP A 72 -0.26 12.94 6.57
C ASP A 72 0.37 11.63 6.05
N ALA A 73 0.93 10.83 6.97
CA ALA A 73 1.43 9.49 6.65
C ALA A 73 0.28 8.48 6.65
N VAL A 74 -0.72 8.67 7.54
CA VAL A 74 -1.93 7.84 7.65
C VAL A 74 -3.16 8.74 7.53
N GLU A 75 -3.84 8.71 6.39
CA GLU A 75 -4.93 9.65 6.10
C GLU A 75 -6.32 9.10 6.47
N HIS A 76 -6.50 7.77 6.40
CA HIS A 76 -7.83 7.16 6.51
C HIS A 76 -7.83 5.89 7.38
N ILE A 77 -8.20 6.07 8.65
CA ILE A 77 -8.27 5.02 9.66
C ILE A 77 -9.22 3.90 9.21
N GLY A 78 -8.75 2.65 9.23
CA GLY A 78 -9.58 1.49 8.90
C GLY A 78 -9.88 1.30 7.42
N SER A 79 -9.21 2.04 6.54
CA SER A 79 -9.37 1.88 5.08
C SER A 79 -8.09 1.45 4.35
N GLY A 80 -6.92 1.50 5.01
CA GLY A 80 -5.62 1.32 4.36
C GLY A 80 -5.51 0.05 3.49
N ILE A 81 -6.05 -1.07 3.96
CA ILE A 81 -6.05 -2.34 3.20
C ILE A 81 -6.98 -2.29 1.99
N ARG A 82 -8.15 -1.66 2.12
CA ARG A 82 -9.06 -1.43 0.98
C ARG A 82 -8.38 -0.55 -0.06
N ARG A 83 -7.81 0.58 0.37
CA ARG A 83 -7.03 1.48 -0.49
C ARG A 83 -5.88 0.77 -1.21
N ILE A 84 -5.13 -0.08 -0.52
CA ILE A 84 -4.06 -0.87 -1.14
C ILE A 84 -4.63 -1.74 -2.27
N ARG A 85 -5.75 -2.44 -2.04
CA ARG A 85 -6.39 -3.28 -3.07
C ARG A 85 -6.91 -2.44 -4.24
N ASP A 86 -7.54 -1.31 -3.96
CA ASP A 86 -8.09 -0.41 -4.97
C ASP A 86 -6.98 0.17 -5.85
N LEU A 87 -5.89 0.66 -5.25
CA LEU A 87 -4.69 1.12 -5.97
C LEU A 87 -4.07 0.01 -6.84
N CYS A 88 -4.06 -1.24 -6.37
CA CYS A 88 -3.58 -2.36 -7.17
C CYS A 88 -4.50 -2.63 -8.38
N ARG A 89 -5.83 -2.62 -8.17
CA ARG A 89 -6.81 -2.81 -9.26
C ARG A 89 -6.76 -1.70 -10.30
N GLU A 90 -6.68 -0.45 -9.87
CA GLU A 90 -6.60 0.73 -10.75
C GLU A 90 -5.36 0.70 -11.67
N HIS A 91 -4.33 -0.04 -11.28
CA HIS A 91 -3.08 -0.17 -12.02
C HIS A 91 -2.89 -1.53 -12.67
N ASP A 92 -3.94 -2.35 -12.79
CA ASP A 92 -3.90 -3.66 -13.46
C ASP A 92 -2.81 -4.59 -12.87
N VAL A 93 -2.51 -4.46 -11.57
CA VAL A 93 -1.58 -5.34 -10.84
C VAL A 93 -2.32 -6.25 -9.87
N SER A 94 -1.75 -7.42 -9.59
CA SER A 94 -2.36 -8.36 -8.64
C SER A 94 -2.52 -7.74 -7.25
N GLU A 95 -3.68 -7.96 -6.63
CA GLU A 95 -3.89 -7.57 -5.23
C GLU A 95 -2.88 -8.27 -4.31
N PRO A 96 -2.43 -7.57 -3.24
CA PRO A 96 -1.52 -8.18 -2.30
C PRO A 96 -2.24 -9.18 -1.40
N VAL A 97 -1.48 -10.20 -0.99
CA VAL A 97 -1.91 -11.18 0.00
C VAL A 97 -1.57 -10.65 1.39
N PHE A 98 -2.52 -10.72 2.32
CA PHE A 98 -2.33 -10.33 3.71
C PHE A 98 -2.42 -11.58 4.57
N GLU A 99 -1.36 -11.88 5.31
CA GLU A 99 -1.30 -13.02 6.22
C GLU A 99 -1.01 -12.49 7.61
N ALA A 100 -1.79 -12.93 8.60
CA ALA A 100 -1.56 -12.58 9.99
C ALA A 100 -1.43 -13.86 10.82
N THR A 101 -0.44 -13.86 11.70
CA THR A 101 -0.26 -14.89 12.71
C THR A 101 -0.42 -14.25 14.08
N GLU A 102 -0.20 -15.01 15.15
CA GLU A 102 -0.15 -14.45 16.51
C GLU A 102 0.97 -13.41 16.68
N HIS A 103 2.06 -13.53 15.91
CA HIS A 103 3.29 -12.78 16.16
C HIS A 103 3.75 -11.91 14.99
N TRP A 104 3.18 -12.08 13.80
CA TRP A 104 3.62 -11.41 12.58
C TRP A 104 2.45 -11.08 11.67
N VAL A 105 2.58 -9.97 10.95
CA VAL A 105 1.75 -9.65 9.79
C VAL A 105 2.66 -9.55 8.57
N VAL A 106 2.27 -10.21 7.49
CA VAL A 106 2.99 -10.23 6.21
C VAL A 106 2.07 -9.70 5.12
N VAL A 107 2.59 -8.76 4.32
CA VAL A 107 1.91 -8.26 3.12
C VAL A 107 2.77 -8.58 1.91
N THR A 108 2.22 -9.36 0.98
CA THR A 108 2.94 -9.89 -0.18
C THR A 108 2.39 -9.30 -1.47
N PHE A 109 3.21 -8.53 -2.19
CA PHE A 109 2.92 -7.98 -3.50
C PHE A 109 3.59 -8.84 -4.57
N LYS A 110 2.82 -9.45 -5.48
CA LYS A 110 3.38 -10.19 -6.61
C LYS A 110 3.95 -9.24 -7.66
N ARG A 111 5.06 -9.62 -8.28
CA ARG A 111 5.60 -8.89 -9.43
C ARG A 111 4.58 -8.95 -10.58
N PRO A 112 4.20 -7.81 -11.18
CA PRO A 112 3.38 -7.80 -12.38
C PRO A 112 4.08 -8.57 -13.51
N ASN A 113 3.34 -9.36 -14.29
CA ASN A 113 3.91 -10.03 -15.47
C ASN A 113 4.50 -8.98 -16.43
N ALA A 114 5.59 -9.34 -17.13
CA ALA A 114 6.33 -8.43 -18.02
C ALA A 114 5.42 -7.73 -19.05
N ASP A 115 4.36 -8.41 -19.52
CA ASP A 115 3.38 -7.85 -20.46
C ASP A 115 2.50 -6.75 -19.86
N ALA A 116 2.20 -6.81 -18.55
CA ALA A 116 1.45 -5.78 -17.83
C ALA A 116 2.30 -4.51 -17.65
N VAL A 117 3.61 -4.66 -17.43
CA VAL A 117 4.55 -3.54 -17.28
C VAL A 117 4.69 -2.75 -18.59
N HIS A 118 4.63 -3.43 -19.74
CA HIS A 118 4.71 -2.78 -21.06
C HIS A 118 3.46 -1.91 -21.35
N GLN A 119 2.26 -2.38 -20.97
CA GLN A 119 1.02 -1.60 -21.11
C GLN A 119 0.95 -0.40 -20.16
N LEU A 120 1.53 -0.50 -18.95
CA LEU A 120 1.64 0.59 -17.98
C LEU A 120 2.62 1.70 -18.40
N GLY A 121 3.68 1.36 -19.16
CA GLY A 121 4.58 2.33 -19.77
C GLY A 121 3.91 3.10 -20.91
N ALA A 122 3.23 2.38 -21.81
CA ALA A 122 2.56 2.96 -22.98
C ALA A 122 1.41 3.93 -22.63
N LYS A 123 0.63 3.66 -21.57
CA LYS A 123 -0.43 4.58 -21.10
C LYS A 123 0.09 5.90 -20.51
N SER A 124 1.38 6.00 -20.17
CA SER A 124 1.96 7.25 -19.65
C SER A 124 2.43 8.21 -20.76
N GLU A 125 2.57 7.74 -22.00
CA GLU A 125 3.07 8.53 -23.14
C GLU A 125 1.93 9.11 -24.02
N SER A 126 0.68 8.67 -23.87
CA SER A 126 -0.45 9.16 -24.69
C SER A 126 -1.13 10.44 -24.16
N GLY A 127 -0.56 11.12 -23.17
CA GLY A 127 -1.05 12.39 -22.61
C GLY A 127 -0.45 13.66 -23.23
N GLY A 128 0.19 13.56 -24.40
CA GLY A 128 0.88 14.68 -25.06
C GLY A 128 0.00 15.49 -26.01
N ASP A 129 -0.41 16.66 -25.53
CA ASP A 129 -0.55 17.96 -26.23
C ASP A 129 -1.46 18.06 -27.46
N GLN A 130 -2.67 18.59 -27.27
CA GLN A 130 -3.41 19.27 -28.34
C GLN A 130 -3.34 20.78 -28.13
N VAL A 131 -2.31 21.40 -28.71
CA VAL A 131 -2.24 22.86 -28.89
C VAL A 131 -3.26 23.24 -29.97
N GLY A 132 -4.41 23.76 -29.54
CA GLY A 132 -5.39 24.36 -30.44
C GLY A 132 -4.83 25.62 -31.09
N THR A 133 -4.64 25.60 -32.40
CA THR A 133 -4.37 26.79 -33.21
C THR A 133 -5.63 27.64 -33.29
N LYS A 134 -5.67 28.74 -32.54
CA LYS A 134 -6.67 29.80 -32.74
C LYS A 134 -6.28 30.59 -33.99
N SER A 135 -7.14 30.54 -34.99
CA SER A 135 -7.14 31.46 -36.14
C SER A 135 -7.55 32.86 -35.68
N GLU A 136 -6.77 33.87 -36.06
CA GLU A 136 -7.13 35.29 -35.95
C GLU A 136 -8.08 35.68 -37.09
N PRO A 137 -9.12 36.49 -36.84
CA PRO A 137 -9.93 37.06 -37.90
C PRO A 137 -9.30 38.37 -38.44
N SER A 138 -9.48 38.57 -39.75
CA SER A 138 -9.03 39.71 -40.57
C SER A 138 -9.69 41.04 -40.22
#